data_AF-A0A2V9BRU7-F1
#
_entry.id   AF-A0A2V9BRU7-F1
#
_cell.length_a   1.000
_cell.length_b   1.000
_cell.length_c   1.000
_cell.angle_alpha   90.00
_cell.angle_beta   90.00
_cell.angle_gamma   90.00
#
_symmetry.space_group_name_H-M   'P 1'
#
loop_
_entity.id
_entity.type
_entity.pdbx_description
1 polymer ?
#
loop_
_entity_poly.entity_id
_entity_poly.type
_entity_poly.pdbx_seq_one_letter_code
_entity_poly.pdbx_strand_id
1 'polypeptide(L)' 'MELRFTPEMQAKVERAAAENNSEAAEYVQQLVEHYLDHDQWFRRQVQRGLDQLDRGEYVEHEEVWARIEKMFRA' A
#
# COMPACT_ATOMS: atom_id res chain seq x y z
N MET A 1 -15.84 -15.65 -11.41
CA MET A 1 -16.54 -14.35 -11.45
C MET A 1 -16.21 -13.70 -12.78
N GLU A 2 -17.19 -13.21 -13.53
CA GLU A 2 -16.92 -12.43 -14.74
C GLU A 2 -16.95 -10.93 -14.40
N LEU A 3 -15.85 -10.22 -14.67
CA LEU A 3 -15.72 -8.79 -14.45
C LEU A 3 -15.83 -8.07 -15.80
N ARG A 4 -16.75 -7.11 -15.90
CA ARG A 4 -16.91 -6.28 -17.09
C ARG A 4 -16.24 -4.93 -16.84
N PHE A 5 -15.15 -4.67 -17.56
CA PHE A 5 -14.49 -3.37 -17.51
C PHE A 5 -15.16 -2.38 -18.47
N THR A 6 -15.05 -1.10 -18.13
CA THR A 6 -15.31 -0.05 -19.13
C THR A 6 -14.23 -0.14 -20.21
N PRO A 7 -14.51 0.29 -21.46
CA PRO A 7 -13.50 0.28 -22.53
C PRO A 7 -12.21 1.02 -22.15
N GLU A 8 -12.33 2.13 -21.42
CA GLU A 8 -11.18 2.88 -20.92
C GLU A 8 -10.36 2.07 -19.91
N MET A 9 -11.01 1.40 -18.96
CA MET A 9 -10.31 0.59 -17.96
C MET A 9 -9.65 -0.63 -18.59
N GLN A 10 -10.31 -1.26 -19.56
CA GLN A 10 -9.75 -2.37 -20.31
C GLN A 10 -8.46 -1.94 -21.06
N ALA A 11 -8.49 -0.81 -21.77
CA ALA A 11 -7.31 -0.29 -22.45
C ALA A 11 -6.14 0.00 -21.48
N LYS A 12 -6.43 0.49 -20.28
CA LYS A 12 -5.41 0.72 -19.24
C LYS A 12 -4.79 -0.59 -18.74
N VAL A 13 -5.61 -1.61 -18.50
CA VAL A 13 -5.16 -2.94 -18.05
C VAL A 13 -4.30 -3.59 -19.13
N GLU A 14 -4.76 -3.60 -20.38
CA GLU A 14 -4.02 -4.19 -21.51
C GLU A 14 -2.66 -3.51 -21.71
N ARG A 15 -2.61 -2.17 -21.64
CA ARG A 15 -1.35 -1.43 -21.72
C ARG A 15 -0.40 -1.80 -20.59
N ALA A 16 -0.89 -1.80 -19.35
CA ALA A 16 -0.06 -2.10 -18.19
C ALA A 16 0.42 -3.57 -18.18
N ALA A 17 -0.41 -4.51 -18.64
CA ALA A 17 -0.03 -5.91 -18.78
C ALA A 17 1.09 -6.08 -19.82
N ALA A 18 0.97 -5.41 -20.98
CA ALA A 18 1.99 -5.42 -22.02
C ALA A 18 3.32 -4.81 -21.53
N GLU A 19 3.28 -3.71 -20.77
CA GLU A 19 4.47 -3.10 -20.14
C GLU A 19 5.17 -4.06 -19.15
N ASN A 20 4.42 -4.98 -18.53
CA ASN A 20 4.92 -6.00 -17.62
C ASN A 20 5.18 -7.36 -18.27
N ASN A 21 5.09 -7.48 -19.61
CA ASN A 21 5.20 -8.73 -20.37
C ASN A 21 4.26 -9.84 -19.85
N SER A 22 3.05 -9.49 -19.44
CA SER A 22 2.03 -10.42 -18.92
C SER A 22 0.73 -10.30 -19.72
N GLU A 23 -0.06 -11.36 -19.71
CA GLU A 23 -1.41 -11.36 -20.26
C GLU A 23 -2.35 -10.54 -19.36
N ALA A 24 -3.34 -9.85 -19.96
CA ALA A 24 -4.23 -8.95 -19.21
C ALA A 24 -4.95 -9.63 -18.05
N ALA A 25 -5.38 -10.89 -18.23
CA ALA A 25 -6.05 -11.66 -17.18
C ALA A 25 -5.10 -12.03 -16.02
N GLU A 26 -3.86 -12.42 -16.33
CA GLU A 26 -2.85 -12.74 -15.32
C GLU A 26 -2.44 -11.48 -14.55
N TYR A 27 -2.20 -10.38 -15.26
CA TYR A 27 -1.87 -9.10 -14.66
C TYR A 27 -2.96 -8.60 -13.71
N VAL A 28 -4.25 -8.77 -14.07
CA VAL A 28 -5.37 -8.44 -13.16
C VAL A 28 -5.37 -9.33 -11.92
N GLN A 29 -5.08 -10.62 -12.04
CA GLN A 29 -5.00 -11.51 -10.88
C GLN A 29 -3.89 -11.07 -9.92
N GLN A 30 -2.71 -10.78 -10.44
CA GLN A 30 -1.57 -10.29 -9.65
C GLN A 30 -1.89 -8.96 -8.95
N LEU A 31 -2.53 -8.02 -9.66
CA LEU A 31 -2.98 -6.76 -9.08
C LEU A 31 -3.97 -6.96 -7.93
N VAL A 32 -4.94 -7.87 -8.09
CA VAL A 32 -5.94 -8.16 -7.07
C VAL A 32 -5.29 -8.82 -5.85
N GLU A 33 -4.42 -9.81 -6.05
CA GLU A 33 -3.68 -10.47 -4.97
C GLU A 33 -2.84 -9.45 -4.19
N HIS A 34 -2.04 -8.64 -4.89
CA HIS A 34 -1.24 -7.60 -4.28
C HIS A 34 -2.09 -6.59 -3.49
N TYR A 35 -3.23 -6.17 -4.05
CA TYR A 35 -4.12 -5.22 -3.37
C TYR A 35 -4.72 -5.81 -2.10
N LEU A 36 -5.16 -7.07 -2.12
CA LEU A 36 -5.76 -7.73 -0.95
C LEU A 36 -4.73 -7.91 0.17
N ASP A 37 -3.52 -8.32 -0.15
CA ASP A 37 -2.43 -8.44 0.81
C ASP A 37 -2.05 -7.08 1.39
N HIS A 38 -1.96 -6.06 0.54
CA HIS A 38 -1.63 -4.70 0.96
C HIS A 38 -2.74 -4.09 1.83
N ASP A 39 -4.02 -4.22 1.46
CA ASP A 39 -5.16 -3.71 2.24
C ASP A 39 -5.19 -4.37 3.63
N GLN A 40 -5.00 -5.69 3.70
CA GLN A 40 -4.94 -6.40 4.98
C GLN A 40 -3.76 -5.93 5.84
N TRP A 41 -2.57 -5.81 5.26
CA TRP A 41 -1.40 -5.29 5.95
C TRP A 41 -1.61 -3.85 6.43
N PHE A 42 -2.16 -2.99 5.58
CA PHE A 42 -2.38 -1.57 5.86
C PHE A 42 -3.35 -1.39 7.02
N ARG A 43 -4.52 -2.04 6.97
CA ARG A 43 -5.51 -1.99 8.07
C ARG A 43 -4.91 -2.46 9.39
N ARG A 44 -4.08 -3.51 9.36
CA ARG A 44 -3.38 -4.01 10.55
C ARG A 44 -2.38 -2.99 11.10
N GLN A 45 -1.61 -2.31 10.25
CA GLN A 45 -0.67 -1.27 10.71
C GLN A 45 -1.39 -0.05 11.26
N VAL A 46 -2.49 0.37 10.62
CA VAL A 46 -3.34 1.46 11.11
C VAL A 46 -3.89 1.11 12.50
N GLN A 47 -4.48 -0.08 12.66
CA GLN A 47 -5.01 -0.49 13.97
C GLN A 47 -3.91 -0.53 15.04
N ARG A 48 -2.74 -1.06 14.71
CA ARG A 48 -1.59 -1.05 15.63
C ARG A 48 -1.23 0.37 16.08
N GLY A 49 -1.21 1.34 15.17
CA GLY A 49 -0.93 2.74 15.49
C GLY A 49 -2.00 3.36 16.39
N LEU A 50 -3.28 3.06 16.14
CA LEU A 50 -4.38 3.48 17.01
C LEU A 50 -4.26 2.87 18.41
N ASP A 51 -3.98 1.58 18.52
CA ASP A 51 -3.80 0.91 19.81
C ASP A 51 -2.60 1.49 20.58
N GLN A 52 -1.53 1.89 19.88
CA GLN A 52 -0.39 2.59 20.46
C GLN A 52 -0.80 3.95 21.01
N LEU A 53 -1.55 4.73 20.23
CA LEU A 53 -2.06 6.03 20.65
C LEU A 53 -2.94 5.91 21.91
N ASP A 54 -3.84 4.92 21.95
CA ASP A 54 -4.71 4.66 23.11
C ASP A 54 -3.92 4.29 24.37
N ARG A 55 -2.74 3.67 24.23
CA ARG A 55 -1.81 3.40 25.34
C ARG A 55 -0.89 4.59 25.67
N GLY A 56 -0.99 5.70 24.96
CA GLY A 56 -0.09 6.85 25.11
C GLY A 56 1.30 6.63 24.51
N GLU A 57 1.48 5.62 23.66
CA GLU A 57 2.75 5.29 22.98
C GLU A 57 2.92 6.13 21.71
N TYR A 58 2.97 7.45 21.86
CA TYR A 58 3.25 8.38 20.77
C TYR A 58 4.39 9.32 21.16
N VAL A 59 4.90 10.04 20.16
CA VAL A 59 5.97 11.02 20.34
C VAL A 59 5.53 12.35 19.74
N GLU A 60 5.87 13.43 20.43
CA GLU A 60 5.60 14.78 19.94
C GLU A 60 6.54 15.12 18.77
N HIS A 61 6.10 16.09 17.94
CA HIS A 61 6.86 16.55 16.77
C HIS A 61 8.31 16.93 17.11
N GLU A 62 8.51 17.67 18.19
CA GLU A 62 9.84 18.11 18.66
C GLU A 62 10.73 16.93 19.05
N GLU A 63 10.14 15.89 19.65
CA GLU A 63 10.88 14.69 20.04
C GLU A 63 11.32 13.88 18.81
N VAL A 64 10.47 13.82 17.77
CA VAL A 64 10.83 13.20 16.49
C VAL A 64 12.05 13.90 15.89
N TRP A 65 12.04 15.24 15.85
CA TRP A 65 13.15 16.02 15.32
C TRP A 65 14.45 15.78 16.09
N ALA A 66 14.40 15.81 17.42
CA ALA A 66 15.56 15.54 18.27
C ALA A 66 16.17 14.14 18.03
N ARG A 67 15.33 13.11 17.82
CA ARG A 67 15.77 11.75 17.51
C ARG A 67 16.47 11.68 16.15
N ILE A 68 15.92 12.34 15.14
CA ILE A 68 16.50 12.39 13.78
C ILE A 68 17.86 13.10 13.81
N GLU A 69 17.95 14.28 14.44
CA GLU A 69 19.23 15.00 14.56
C GLU A 69 20.31 14.15 15.22
N LYS A 70 19.94 13.35 16.24
CA LYS A 70 20.87 12.44 16.91
C LYS A 70 21.40 11.34 15.99
N MET A 71 20.57 10.80 15.09
CA MET A 71 20.99 9.75 14.14
C MET A 71 22.01 10.27 13.12
N PHE A 72 21.91 11.54 12.72
CA PHE A 72 22.80 12.16 11.72
C PHE A 72 24.03 12.86 12.30
N ARG A 73 24.15 12.96 13.63
CA ARG A 73 25.34 13.48 14.33
C ARG A 73 26.30 12.36 14.80
N ALA A 74 26.01 11.10 14.46
CA ALA A 74 26.84 9.94 14.77
C ALA A 74 27.87 9.66 13.68
#